data_AF-M1AVN1-F1
#
_entry.id   AF-M1AVN1-F1
#
_cell.length_a   1.000
_cell.length_b   1.000
_cell.length_c   1.000
_cell.angle_alpha   90.00
_cell.angle_beta   90.00
_cell.angle_gamma   90.00
#
_symmetry.space_group_name_H-M   'P 1'
#
loop_
_entity.id
_entity.type
_entity.pdbx_description
1 polymer ?
#
loop_
_entity_poly.entity_id
_entity_poly.type
_entity_poly.pdbx_seq_one_letter_code
_entity_poly.pdbx_strand_id
1 'polypeptide(L)'
;MVATGLSEGEAESHGTTFSYNTAVIGGHIEGNQIQIHVFESNVIASWNGSSELDSELILIPKVVVNSAGLSAPAIAKRMKGLPDGIIPASHYACGCYFTLSNTKSPFKHLIYPIPEVGGLGVHVSLDLNGQVKFGPDVEWIKGIDDIPSFLNMQVLIDNVNFCILKVGKHVLIFIVKCN
;
A
#
# COMPACT_ATOMS: atom_id res chain seq x y z
N MET A 1 -8.63 -13.60 7.65
CA MET A 1 -7.42 -14.31 8.07
C MET A 1 -6.26 -13.57 7.41
N VAL A 2 -5.53 -12.72 8.14
CA VAL A 2 -4.34 -12.06 7.60
C VAL A 2 -3.20 -13.03 7.82
N ALA A 3 -2.70 -13.64 6.74
CA ALA A 3 -1.55 -14.52 6.78
C ALA A 3 -0.27 -13.68 6.95
N THR A 4 -0.03 -13.13 8.13
CA THR A 4 1.28 -12.59 8.48
C THR A 4 2.17 -13.75 8.92
N GLY A 5 2.95 -14.33 8.00
CA GLY A 5 4.06 -15.21 8.39
C GLY A 5 4.31 -16.45 7.53
N LEU A 6 3.41 -16.84 6.61
CA LEU A 6 3.67 -17.97 5.73
C LEU A 6 4.54 -17.50 4.55
N SER A 7 5.73 -18.07 4.42
CA SER A 7 6.52 -17.92 3.19
C SER A 7 5.87 -18.68 2.04
N GLU A 8 6.12 -18.27 0.79
CA GLU A 8 5.61 -18.95 -0.40
C GLU A 8 5.93 -20.46 -0.38
N GLY A 9 7.19 -20.82 -0.09
CA GLY A 9 7.62 -22.21 0.01
C GLY A 9 6.90 -23.01 1.10
N GLU A 10 6.49 -22.37 2.20
CA GLU A 10 5.69 -23.02 3.23
C GLU A 10 4.27 -23.32 2.73
N ALA A 11 3.65 -22.40 1.98
CA ALA A 11 2.34 -22.62 1.39
C ALA A 11 2.37 -23.70 0.30
N GLU A 12 3.39 -23.72 -0.56
CA GLU A 12 3.60 -24.75 -1.58
C GLU A 12 3.81 -26.13 -0.96
N SER A 13 4.54 -26.22 0.16
CA SER A 13 4.73 -27.49 0.88
C SER A 13 3.44 -28.09 1.42
N HIS A 14 2.38 -27.28 1.53
CA HIS A 14 1.02 -27.69 1.88
C HIS A 14 0.08 -27.79 0.66
N GLY A 15 0.63 -27.82 -0.56
CA GLY A 15 -0.15 -28.04 -1.80
C GLY A 15 -0.79 -26.80 -2.38
N THR A 16 -0.34 -25.60 -2.00
CA THR A 16 -0.79 -24.34 -2.64
C THR A 16 -0.13 -24.18 -4.01
N THR A 17 -0.91 -23.73 -5.00
CA THR A 17 -0.38 -23.35 -6.31
C THR A 17 -0.44 -21.83 -6.47
N PHE A 18 0.68 -21.23 -6.87
CA PHE A 18 0.77 -19.82 -7.21
C PHE A 18 0.75 -19.65 -8.73
N SER A 19 -0.07 -18.71 -9.22
CA SER A 19 -0.12 -18.32 -10.63
C SER A 19 0.20 -16.83 -10.76
N TYR A 20 1.35 -16.53 -11.33
CA TYR A 20 1.81 -15.16 -11.58
C TYR A 20 1.39 -14.69 -12.98
N ASN A 21 1.48 -13.39 -13.24
CA ASN A 21 1.06 -12.78 -14.51
C ASN A 21 -0.39 -13.14 -14.90
N THR A 22 -1.19 -13.41 -13.87
CA THR A 22 -2.56 -13.89 -13.97
C THR A 22 -3.43 -12.89 -13.22
N ALA A 23 -4.33 -12.22 -13.93
CA ALA A 23 -5.16 -11.16 -13.38
C ALA A 23 -6.63 -11.58 -13.34
N VAL A 24 -7.27 -11.34 -12.20
CA VAL A 24 -8.72 -11.46 -12.06
C VAL A 24 -9.35 -10.19 -12.63
N ILE A 25 -10.14 -10.33 -13.69
CA ILE A 25 -10.79 -9.20 -14.35
C ILE A 25 -12.23 -8.98 -13.86
N GLY A 26 -12.82 -9.98 -13.20
CA GLY A 26 -14.17 -9.92 -12.64
C GLY A 26 -14.69 -11.32 -12.33
N GLY A 27 -16.01 -11.43 -12.21
CA GLY A 27 -16.66 -12.72 -11.99
C GLY A 27 -18.15 -12.60 -11.78
N HIS A 28 -18.78 -13.74 -11.48
CA HIS A 28 -20.21 -13.87 -11.29
C HIS A 28 -20.50 -14.79 -10.10
N ILE A 29 -21.51 -14.43 -9.32
CA ILE A 29 -22.01 -15.24 -8.21
C ILE A 29 -23.47 -15.60 -8.52
N GLU A 30 -23.75 -16.90 -8.62
CA GLU A 30 -25.09 -17.43 -8.83
C GLU A 30 -25.40 -18.51 -7.79
N GLY A 31 -26.32 -18.20 -6.88
CA GLY A 31 -26.61 -19.08 -5.75
C GLY A 31 -25.35 -19.37 -4.91
N ASN A 32 -24.92 -20.63 -4.89
CA ASN A 32 -23.71 -21.06 -4.17
C ASN A 32 -22.46 -21.20 -5.07
N GLN A 33 -22.57 -20.87 -6.36
CA GLN A 33 -21.44 -20.98 -7.29
C GLN A 33 -20.78 -19.61 -7.48
N ILE A 34 -19.45 -19.61 -7.37
CA ILE A 34 -18.63 -18.43 -7.66
C ILE A 34 -17.83 -18.75 -8.92
N GLN A 35 -17.91 -17.87 -9.90
CA GLN A 35 -17.12 -17.92 -11.13
C GLN A 35 -16.16 -16.72 -11.13
N ILE A 36 -14.89 -16.99 -11.39
CA ILE A 36 -13.84 -15.98 -11.46
C ILE A 36 -13.27 -15.97 -12.88
N HIS A 37 -13.31 -14.80 -13.50
CA HIS A 37 -12.82 -14.58 -14.86
C HIS A 37 -11.38 -14.10 -14.77
N VAL A 38 -10.49 -14.83 -15.45
CA VAL A 38 -9.05 -14.66 -15.36
C VAL A 38 -8.47 -14.40 -16.75
N PHE A 39 -7.42 -13.58 -16.79
CA PHE A 39 -6.75 -13.17 -18.01
C PHE A 39 -5.24 -12.99 -17.78
N GLU A 40 -4.42 -13.11 -18.81
CA GLU A 40 -2.99 -12.81 -18.70
C GLU A 40 -2.74 -11.31 -18.47
N SER A 41 -1.96 -10.96 -17.44
CA SER A 41 -1.70 -9.57 -17.04
C SER A 41 -1.02 -8.74 -18.15
N ASN A 42 -0.17 -9.36 -18.97
CA ASN A 42 0.57 -8.66 -20.03
C ASN A 42 -0.35 -8.15 -21.14
N VAL A 43 -1.43 -8.89 -21.43
CA VAL A 43 -2.40 -8.49 -22.44
C VAL A 43 -3.26 -7.33 -21.91
N ILE A 44 -3.61 -7.32 -20.62
CA ILE A 44 -4.34 -6.22 -19.99
C ILE A 44 -3.55 -4.91 -20.04
N ALA A 45 -2.23 -4.95 -19.77
CA ALA A 45 -1.38 -3.76 -19.81
C ALA A 45 -1.33 -3.09 -21.19
N SER A 46 -1.55 -3.87 -22.26
CA SER A 46 -1.62 -3.40 -23.65
C SER A 46 -3.04 -3.13 -24.17
N TRP A 47 -4.06 -3.46 -23.38
CA TRP A 47 -5.45 -3.36 -23.80
C TRP A 47 -5.93 -1.92 -23.76
N ASN A 48 -6.42 -1.44 -24.89
CA ASN A 48 -6.82 -0.05 -25.11
C ASN A 48 -8.31 0.23 -24.82
N GLY A 49 -9.05 -0.73 -24.24
CA GLY A 49 -10.47 -0.56 -23.92
C GLY A 49 -11.44 -0.76 -25.09
N SER A 50 -10.96 -1.13 -26.29
CA SER A 50 -11.77 -1.11 -27.52
C SER A 50 -12.47 -2.43 -27.87
N SER A 51 -12.15 -3.53 -27.19
CA SER A 51 -12.69 -4.87 -27.47
C SER A 51 -13.11 -5.58 -26.19
N GLU A 52 -14.20 -6.35 -26.21
CA GLU A 52 -14.57 -7.21 -25.09
C GLU A 52 -13.41 -8.16 -24.75
N LEU A 53 -12.99 -8.17 -23.48
CA LEU A 53 -12.02 -9.12 -22.97
C LEU A 53 -12.75 -10.45 -22.75
N ASP A 54 -12.68 -11.36 -23.71
CA ASP A 54 -13.11 -12.74 -23.53
C ASP A 54 -12.16 -13.38 -22.51
N SER A 55 -12.66 -13.73 -21.33
CA SER A 55 -11.82 -14.35 -20.29
C SER A 55 -11.16 -15.62 -20.80
N GLU A 56 -9.83 -15.70 -20.70
CA GLU A 56 -9.03 -16.83 -21.18
C GLU A 56 -9.27 -18.07 -20.31
N LEU A 57 -9.57 -17.86 -19.03
CA LEU A 57 -9.82 -18.92 -18.07
C LEU A 57 -10.95 -18.54 -17.10
N ILE A 58 -11.85 -19.48 -16.84
CA ILE A 58 -12.89 -19.38 -15.81
C ILE A 58 -12.57 -20.37 -14.70
N LEU A 59 -12.39 -19.87 -13.47
CA LEU A 59 -12.21 -20.68 -12.28
C LEU A 59 -13.51 -20.77 -11.49
N ILE A 60 -13.81 -21.94 -10.93
CA ILE A 60 -15.02 -22.20 -10.13
C ILE A 60 -14.63 -22.64 -8.71
N PRO A 61 -14.12 -21.72 -7.88
CA PRO A 61 -13.71 -22.03 -6.52
C PRO A 61 -14.92 -22.19 -5.57
N LYS A 62 -14.70 -22.90 -4.47
CA LYS A 62 -15.67 -22.97 -3.36
C LYS A 62 -15.66 -21.70 -2.48
N VAL A 63 -14.51 -21.07 -2.37
CA VAL A 63 -14.27 -19.89 -1.52
C VAL A 63 -13.34 -18.95 -2.28
N VAL A 64 -13.64 -17.65 -2.24
CA VAL A 64 -12.79 -16.59 -2.80
C VAL A 64 -12.46 -15.60 -1.70
N VAL A 65 -11.18 -15.26 -1.57
CA VAL A 65 -10.71 -14.21 -0.68
C VAL A 65 -10.16 -13.08 -1.52
N ASN A 66 -10.80 -11.91 -1.48
CA ASN A 66 -10.33 -10.73 -2.18
C ASN A 66 -9.26 -10.01 -1.35
N SER A 67 -7.99 -10.24 -1.71
CA SER A 67 -6.81 -9.64 -1.08
C SER A 67 -6.05 -8.72 -2.04
N ALA A 68 -6.74 -8.09 -2.99
CA ALA A 68 -6.11 -7.31 -4.07
C ALA A 68 -5.63 -5.88 -3.66
N GLY A 69 -5.44 -5.63 -2.37
CA GLY A 69 -4.96 -4.34 -1.86
C GLY A 69 -5.80 -3.15 -2.33
N LEU A 70 -5.15 -2.14 -2.92
CA LEU A 70 -5.80 -0.93 -3.46
C LEU A 70 -6.86 -1.23 -4.53
N SER A 71 -6.73 -2.36 -5.23
CA SER A 71 -7.67 -2.80 -6.27
C SER A 71 -8.83 -3.63 -5.73
N ALA A 72 -8.87 -3.96 -4.44
CA ALA A 72 -9.90 -4.82 -3.87
C ALA A 72 -11.33 -4.29 -4.09
N PRO A 73 -11.65 -3.00 -3.86
CA PRO A 73 -12.98 -2.47 -4.16
C PRO A 73 -13.31 -2.50 -5.66
N ALA A 74 -12.32 -2.28 -6.52
CA ALA A 74 -12.51 -2.30 -7.98
C ALA A 74 -12.86 -3.71 -8.47
N ILE A 75 -12.17 -4.75 -7.98
CA ILE A 75 -12.50 -6.15 -8.31
C ILE A 75 -13.87 -6.52 -7.75
N ALA A 76 -14.19 -6.13 -6.51
CA ALA A 76 -15.50 -6.41 -5.93
C ALA A 76 -16.64 -5.82 -6.78
N LYS A 77 -16.48 -4.59 -7.30
CA LYS A 77 -17.48 -3.97 -8.21
C LYS A 77 -17.64 -4.70 -9.55
N ARG A 78 -16.63 -5.45 -9.97
CA ARG A 78 -16.66 -6.28 -11.19
C ARG A 78 -17.21 -7.68 -10.95
N MET A 79 -17.54 -8.03 -9.70
CA MET A 79 -18.25 -9.26 -9.35
C MET A 79 -19.76 -9.04 -9.45
N LYS A 80 -20.38 -9.60 -10.49
CA LYS A 80 -21.84 -9.59 -10.64
C LYS A 80 -22.47 -10.50 -9.58
N GLY A 81 -23.57 -10.06 -8.98
CA GLY A 81 -24.29 -10.79 -7.92
C GLY A 81 -23.90 -10.40 -6.49
N LEU A 82 -22.90 -9.51 -6.30
CA LEU A 82 -22.69 -8.86 -5.00
C LEU A 82 -23.69 -7.71 -4.81
N PRO A 83 -24.20 -7.48 -3.59
CA PRO A 83 -25.07 -6.33 -3.30
C PRO A 83 -24.34 -4.99 -3.49
N ASP A 84 -24.94 -4.04 -4.21
CA ASP A 84 -24.31 -2.76 -4.56
C ASP A 84 -24.00 -1.84 -3.34
N GLY A 85 -24.49 -2.17 -2.14
CA GLY A 85 -24.31 -1.38 -0.92
C GLY A 85 -23.21 -1.85 0.04
N ILE A 86 -22.58 -3.00 -0.21
CA ILE A 86 -21.58 -3.56 0.73
C ILE A 86 -20.14 -3.19 0.35
N ILE A 87 -19.93 -2.62 -0.84
CA ILE A 87 -18.59 -2.33 -1.36
C ILE A 87 -18.20 -0.90 -0.97
N PRO A 88 -17.12 -0.71 -0.18
CA PRO A 88 -16.69 0.62 0.23
C PRO A 88 -16.17 1.46 -0.95
N ALA A 89 -16.19 2.78 -0.79
CA ALA A 89 -15.53 3.69 -1.71
C ALA A 89 -13.99 3.53 -1.62
N SER A 90 -13.31 3.69 -2.75
CA SER A 90 -11.85 3.71 -2.79
C SER A 90 -11.34 5.10 -2.44
N HIS A 91 -10.39 5.18 -1.51
CA HIS A 91 -9.62 6.37 -1.20
C HIS A 91 -8.14 6.02 -1.27
N TYR A 92 -7.35 6.85 -1.93
CA TYR A 92 -5.93 6.59 -2.15
C TYR A 92 -5.10 7.68 -1.46
N ALA A 93 -4.13 7.23 -0.68
CA ALA A 93 -3.12 8.08 -0.08
C ALA A 93 -1.75 7.56 -0.50
N CYS A 94 -0.96 8.42 -1.15
CA CYS A 94 0.43 8.16 -1.42
C CYS A 94 1.27 8.61 -0.23
N GLY A 95 2.34 7.87 0.05
CA GLY A 95 3.33 8.26 1.04
C GLY A 95 4.73 8.09 0.48
N CYS A 96 5.49 9.17 0.53
CA CYS A 96 6.86 9.25 0.06
C CYS A 96 7.85 9.04 1.22
N TYR A 97 8.90 8.29 0.95
CA TYR A 97 10.02 8.10 1.86
C TYR A 97 11.28 8.76 1.29
N PHE A 98 12.04 9.40 2.17
CA PHE A 98 13.27 10.10 1.81
C PHE A 98 14.44 9.52 2.56
N THR A 99 15.51 9.18 1.85
CA THR A 99 16.73 8.63 2.45
C THR A 99 17.73 9.75 2.71
N LEU A 100 18.36 9.72 3.89
CA LEU A 100 19.48 10.60 4.18
C LEU A 100 20.77 10.02 3.59
N SER A 101 21.26 10.64 2.52
CA SER A 101 22.49 10.21 1.84
C SER A 101 23.75 10.86 2.43
N ASN A 102 24.90 10.20 2.21
CA ASN A 102 26.25 10.75 2.46
C ASN A 102 26.54 11.18 3.91
N THR A 103 25.80 10.67 4.89
CA THR A 103 26.03 10.93 6.31
C THR A 103 25.79 9.66 7.13
N LYS A 104 26.57 9.49 8.19
CA LYS A 104 26.34 8.42 9.18
C LYS A 104 25.06 8.77 9.95
N SER A 105 24.17 7.78 10.12
CA SER A 105 22.94 7.99 10.89
C SER A 105 23.24 8.60 12.26
N PRO A 106 22.63 9.76 12.61
CA PRO A 106 22.72 10.30 13.96
C PRO A 106 21.82 9.53 14.94
N PHE A 107 21.01 8.59 14.46
CA PHE A 107 20.03 7.84 15.25
C PHE A 107 20.42 6.37 15.40
N LYS A 108 20.16 5.81 16.59
CA LYS A 108 20.32 4.38 16.89
C LYS A 108 18.99 3.64 17.04
N HIS A 109 17.88 4.38 17.06
CA HIS A 109 16.53 3.88 17.27
C HIS A 109 15.57 4.56 16.30
N LEU A 110 14.41 3.93 16.09
CA LEU A 110 13.30 4.53 15.36
C LEU A 110 12.74 5.71 16.17
N ILE A 111 12.33 6.78 15.50
CA ILE A 111 11.72 7.95 16.13
C ILE A 111 10.31 8.14 15.58
N TYR A 112 9.34 8.17 16.50
CA TYR A 112 7.94 8.48 16.22
C TYR A 112 7.58 9.76 16.98
N PRO A 113 7.39 10.90 16.29
CA PRO A 113 6.94 12.11 16.95
C PRO A 113 5.50 11.94 17.44
N ILE A 114 5.16 12.69 18.50
CA ILE A 114 3.78 12.77 18.98
C ILE A 114 2.95 13.49 17.91
N PRO A 115 1.75 12.99 17.54
CA PRO A 115 0.89 13.66 16.57
C PRO A 115 0.51 15.06 17.03
N GLU A 116 0.79 16.08 16.22
CA GLU A 116 0.30 17.45 16.41
C GLU A 116 -0.87 17.73 15.46
N VAL A 117 -1.72 18.69 15.81
CA VAL A 117 -2.86 19.09 14.97
C VAL A 117 -2.34 19.71 13.67
N GLY A 118 -2.50 19.02 12.55
CA GLY A 118 -1.97 19.44 11.24
C GLY A 118 -0.51 19.03 11.00
N GLY A 119 0.12 18.33 11.95
CA GLY A 119 1.48 17.83 11.80
C GLY A 119 1.54 16.59 10.91
N LEU A 120 2.31 16.67 9.83
CA LEU A 120 2.76 15.51 9.07
C LEU A 120 3.74 14.73 9.97
N GLY A 121 3.26 13.69 10.63
CA GLY A 121 4.06 12.87 11.55
C GLY A 121 5.13 12.06 10.79
N VAL A 122 6.22 12.72 10.39
CA VAL A 122 7.33 12.07 9.67
C VAL A 122 8.09 11.20 10.67
N HIS A 123 8.08 9.88 10.45
CA HIS A 123 8.84 8.96 11.28
C HIS A 123 10.28 8.87 10.79
N VAL A 124 11.19 8.58 11.72
CA VAL A 124 12.57 8.21 11.40
C VAL A 124 12.68 6.71 11.52
N SER A 125 13.01 6.06 10.41
CA SER A 125 13.32 4.64 10.35
C SER A 125 14.78 4.40 9.97
N LEU A 126 15.29 3.24 10.36
CA LEU A 126 16.62 2.77 9.99
C LEU A 126 16.45 1.51 9.15
N ASP A 127 17.09 1.46 7.99
CA ASP A 127 17.21 0.20 7.26
C ASP A 127 18.21 -0.75 7.95
N LEU A 128 18.33 -1.98 7.45
CA LEU A 128 19.24 -2.98 8.03
C LEU A 128 20.72 -2.58 7.93
N ASN A 129 21.06 -1.65 7.04
CA ASN A 129 22.41 -1.10 6.89
C ASN A 129 22.63 0.15 7.77
N GLY A 130 21.62 0.56 8.55
CA GLY A 130 21.65 1.73 9.41
C GLY A 130 21.48 3.06 8.67
N GLN A 131 21.02 3.07 7.41
CA GLN A 131 20.68 4.31 6.71
C GLN A 131 19.34 4.85 7.18
N VAL A 132 19.26 6.18 7.31
CA VAL A 132 18.07 6.86 7.80
C VAL A 132 17.07 7.05 6.67
N LYS A 133 15.81 6.70 6.93
CA LYS A 133 14.67 7.01 6.08
C LYS A 133 13.64 7.82 6.86
N PHE A 134 13.18 8.90 6.25
CA PHE A 134 12.14 9.77 6.76
C PHE A 134 10.83 9.52 6.01
N GLY A 135 9.73 9.40 6.74
CA GLY A 135 8.39 9.27 6.16
C GLY A 135 7.51 8.25 6.87
N PRO A 136 6.40 7.84 6.23
CA PRO A 136 5.89 8.43 5.00
C PRO A 136 5.28 9.81 5.27
N ASP A 137 5.28 10.68 4.26
CA ASP A 137 4.27 11.74 4.22
C ASP A 137 2.91 11.17 3.78
N VAL A 138 1.89 12.01 3.70
CA VAL A 138 0.54 11.60 3.28
C VAL A 138 0.04 12.61 2.28
N GLU A 139 -0.15 12.16 1.05
CA GLU A 139 -0.77 12.92 -0.03
C GLU A 139 -1.99 12.15 -0.54
N TRP A 140 -3.17 12.78 -0.50
CA TRP A 140 -4.38 12.18 -1.06
C TRP A 140 -4.39 12.33 -2.57
N ILE A 141 -4.51 11.21 -3.28
CA ILE A 141 -4.56 11.14 -4.75
C ILE A 141 -5.92 10.64 -5.23
N LYS A 142 -6.29 10.96 -6.47
CA LYS A 142 -7.61 10.61 -7.03
C LYS A 142 -7.64 9.18 -7.59
N GLY A 143 -6.53 8.73 -8.14
CA GLY A 143 -6.38 7.42 -8.77
C GLY A 143 -5.04 6.77 -8.47
N ILE A 144 -4.94 5.47 -8.76
CA ILE A 144 -3.72 4.69 -8.52
C ILE A 144 -2.56 5.06 -9.47
N ASP A 145 -2.88 5.64 -10.63
CA ASP A 145 -1.93 6.08 -11.65
C ASP A 145 -1.51 7.56 -11.48
N ASP A 146 -2.04 8.25 -10.46
CA ASP A 146 -1.67 9.64 -10.19
C ASP A 146 -0.24 9.72 -9.67
N ILE A 147 0.53 10.67 -10.21
CA ILE A 147 1.89 10.96 -9.75
C ILE A 147 1.79 11.88 -8.53
N PRO A 148 2.35 11.50 -7.37
CA PRO A 148 2.37 12.36 -6.19
C PRO A 148 3.13 13.65 -6.47
N SER A 149 2.62 14.77 -5.97
CA SER A 149 3.29 16.05 -6.10
C SER A 149 4.42 16.12 -5.06
N PHE A 150 5.67 16.30 -5.52
CA PHE A 150 6.82 16.52 -4.64
C PHE A 150 6.76 17.86 -3.86
N LEU A 151 5.60 18.52 -3.83
CA LEU A 151 5.37 19.83 -3.22
C LEU A 151 5.63 19.83 -1.70
N ASN A 152 5.55 18.65 -1.06
CA ASN A 152 5.82 18.48 0.37
C ASN A 152 7.30 18.42 0.75
N MET A 153 8.23 18.52 -0.21
CA MET A 153 9.67 18.43 0.09
C MET A 153 10.12 19.50 1.10
N GLN A 154 9.57 20.72 1.04
CA GLN A 154 9.89 21.77 2.01
C GLN A 154 9.38 21.43 3.42
N VAL A 155 8.13 20.98 3.54
CA VAL A 155 7.53 20.55 4.82
C VAL A 155 8.31 19.37 5.40
N LEU A 156 8.76 18.45 4.56
CA LEU A 156 9.57 17.33 4.98
C LEU A 156 10.98 17.77 5.41
N ILE A 157 11.66 18.65 4.66
CA ILE A 157 12.95 19.23 5.08
C ILE A 157 12.81 19.94 6.43
N ASP A 158 11.72 20.69 6.64
CA ASP A 158 11.47 21.38 7.90
C ASP A 158 11.25 20.38 9.06
N ASN A 159 10.50 19.31 8.84
CA ASN A 159 10.30 18.24 9.82
C ASN A 159 11.58 17.43 10.09
N VAL A 160 12.38 17.16 9.05
CA VAL A 160 13.68 16.47 9.15
C VAL A 160 14.67 17.32 9.93
N ASN A 161 14.79 18.61 9.59
CA ASN A 161 15.64 19.56 10.31
C ASN A 161 15.19 19.72 11.76
N PHE A 162 13.89 19.77 12.02
CA PHE A 162 13.35 19.79 13.38
C PHE A 162 13.75 18.54 14.18
N CYS A 163 13.62 17.35 13.58
CA CYS A 163 14.07 16.09 14.18
C CYS A 163 15.58 16.07 14.45
N ILE A 164 16.41 16.56 13.53
CA ILE A 164 17.87 16.58 13.68
C ILE A 164 18.32 17.63 14.71
N LEU A 165 17.76 18.85 14.67
CA LEU A 165 18.11 19.96 15.56
C LEU A 165 17.74 19.68 17.02
N LYS A 166 16.63 18.98 17.29
CA LYS A 166 16.24 18.57 18.66
C LYS A 166 17.21 17.55 19.28
N VAL A 167 17.99 16.82 18.49
CA VAL A 167 18.87 15.74 18.98
C VAL A 167 20.33 16.19 19.12
N GLY A 168 20.76 17.25 18.43
CA GLY A 168 22.15 17.67 18.30
C GLY A 168 22.83 18.35 19.51
N LYS A 169 22.13 18.64 20.62
CA LYS A 169 22.75 19.24 21.83
C LYS A 169 22.11 18.71 23.10
N HIS A 170 22.63 17.58 23.59
CA HIS A 170 22.13 16.84 24.76
C HIS A 170 20.68 16.35 24.59
N VAL A 171 20.48 15.03 24.63
CA VAL A 171 19.15 14.43 24.61
C VAL A 171 18.29 15.06 25.69
N LEU A 172 17.30 15.84 25.27
CA LEU A 172 16.22 16.32 26.11
C LEU A 172 14.96 16.23 25.27
N ILE A 173 14.31 15.06 25.35
CA ILE A 173 12.91 14.89 24.91
C ILE A 173 12.08 15.73 25.87
N PHE A 174 11.92 17.01 25.55
CA PHE A 174 10.93 17.86 26.19
C PHE A 174 9.57 17.51 25.58
N ILE A 175 8.81 16.70 26.32
CA ILE A 175 7.35 16.81 26.32
C ILE A 175 7.04 18.09 27.10
N VAL A 176 6.71 19.19 26.42
CA VAL A 176 6.20 20.40 27.07
C VAL A 176 4.93 20.85 26.36
N LYS A 177 3.83 20.45 27.01
CA LYS A 177 2.56 21.14 27.29
C LYS A 177 2.23 22.42 26.48
N CYS A 178 1.01 22.39 25.93
CA CYS A 178 0.22 23.55 25.51
C CYS A 178 0.40 24.78 26.42
N ASN A 179 0.43 25.94 25.79
CA ASN A 179 -0.39 27.08 26.21
C ASN A 179 -1.50 27.27 25.19
#